data_AF-A0AAU4F085-F1
#
_entry.id   AF-A0AAU4F085-F1
#
_cell.length_a   1.000
_cell.length_b   1.000
_cell.length_c   1.000
_cell.angle_alpha   90.00
_cell.angle_beta   90.00
_cell.angle_gamma   90.00
#
_symmetry.space_group_name_H-M   'P 1'
#
loop_
_entity.id
_entity.type
_entity.pdbx_description
1 polymer ?
#
loop_
_entity_poly.entity_id
_entity_poly.type
_entity_poly.pdbx_seq_one_letter_code
_entity_poly.pdbx_strand_id
1 'polypeptide(L)'
;MILEAYYAGHADRPAVVATAAELAAALDAVAALEGPQIVQLWVDGDKTKPNLMVGLHGDRGILRYADADQAFCSSGGEFSLPEWGEVIYYLATGEFEFPDDAELPDEDVRSAAFAFLVSGGARPAGVAWAEE
;
A
#
# COMPACT_ATOMS: atom_id res chain seq x y z
N MET A 1 16.72 2.04 9.01
CA MET A 1 15.43 2.69 8.75
C MET A 1 14.36 1.79 9.31
N ILE A 2 13.29 2.39 9.81
CA ILE A 2 12.09 1.69 10.25
C ILE A 2 10.88 2.25 9.50
N LEU A 3 9.88 1.42 9.26
CA LEU A 3 8.57 1.87 8.83
C LEU A 3 7.59 1.72 9.98
N GLU A 4 6.68 2.67 10.10
CA GLU A 4 5.48 2.53 10.92
C GLU A 4 4.31 2.14 10.03
N ALA A 5 3.75 0.95 10.28
CA ALA A 5 2.62 0.41 9.54
C ALA A 5 1.30 0.64 10.29
N TYR A 6 0.38 1.35 9.63
CA TYR A 6 -0.95 1.68 10.12
C TYR A 6 -2.01 0.99 9.24
N TYR A 7 -2.79 0.08 9.82
CA TYR A 7 -3.89 -0.66 9.18
C TYR A 7 -5.03 -0.98 10.15
N ALA A 8 -6.22 -1.30 9.65
CA ALA A 8 -7.33 -1.68 10.52
C ALA A 8 -6.97 -2.91 11.37
N GLY A 9 -7.02 -2.78 12.71
CA GLY A 9 -6.64 -3.86 13.63
C GLY A 9 -5.20 -3.82 14.13
N HIS A 10 -4.40 -2.82 13.77
CA HIS A 10 -3.17 -2.53 14.51
C HIS A 10 -3.50 -2.15 15.98
N ALA A 11 -2.58 -2.40 16.92
CA ALA A 11 -2.77 -2.05 18.34
C ALA A 11 -2.85 -0.52 18.56
N ASP A 12 -2.92 0.00 19.79
CA ASP A 12 -2.90 1.46 20.03
C ASP A 12 -1.67 2.20 19.46
N ARG A 13 -0.65 1.45 19.00
CA ARG A 13 0.54 1.93 18.30
C ARG A 13 0.68 1.24 16.94
N PRO A 14 1.30 1.89 15.94
CA PRO A 14 1.59 1.26 14.66
C PRO A 14 2.51 0.05 14.84
N ALA A 15 2.45 -0.89 13.90
CA ALA A 15 3.42 -1.96 13.83
C ALA A 15 4.76 -1.41 13.33
N VAL A 16 5.84 -1.66 14.08
CA VAL A 16 7.20 -1.26 13.69
C VAL A 16 7.77 -2.32 12.77
N VAL A 17 8.23 -1.90 11.59
CA VAL A 17 8.80 -2.78 10.56
C VAL A 17 10.24 -2.35 10.28
N ALA A 18 11.20 -3.20 10.64
CA ALA A 18 12.62 -3.00 10.39
C ALA A 18 13.21 -4.06 9.45
N THR A 19 12.48 -5.14 9.20
CA THR A 19 12.94 -6.30 8.43
C THR A 19 11.91 -6.76 7.40
N ALA A 20 12.40 -7.54 6.42
CA ALA A 20 11.56 -8.19 5.42
C ALA A 20 10.44 -9.05 6.04
N ALA A 21 10.78 -9.79 7.11
CA ALA A 21 9.86 -10.69 7.77
C ALA A 21 8.75 -9.94 8.51
N GLU A 22 9.08 -8.81 9.14
CA GLU A 22 8.09 -7.96 9.80
C GLU A 22 7.17 -7.27 8.79
N LEU A 23 7.71 -6.87 7.63
CA LEU A 23 6.88 -6.33 6.55
C LEU A 23 5.90 -7.38 6.03
N ALA A 24 6.41 -8.59 5.73
CA ALA A 24 5.56 -9.69 5.28
C ALA A 24 4.46 -9.99 6.30
N ALA A 25 4.79 -10.05 7.59
CA ALA A 25 3.80 -10.28 8.65
C ALA A 25 2.74 -9.17 8.73
N ALA A 26 3.12 -7.90 8.52
CA ALA A 26 2.17 -6.79 8.48
C ALA A 26 1.23 -6.88 7.26
N LEU A 27 1.76 -7.19 6.09
CA LEU A 27 0.96 -7.37 4.85
C LEU A 27 0.03 -8.59 4.96
N ASP A 28 0.50 -9.68 5.57
CA ASP A 28 -0.33 -10.87 5.83
C ASP A 28 -1.46 -10.58 6.81
N ALA A 29 -1.21 -9.78 7.85
CA ALA A 29 -2.24 -9.35 8.79
C ALA A 29 -3.34 -8.52 8.09
N VAL A 30 -2.96 -7.65 7.15
CA VAL A 30 -3.89 -6.84 6.36
C VAL A 30 -4.67 -7.70 5.38
N ALA A 31 -4.01 -8.61 4.66
CA ALA A 31 -4.64 -9.53 3.72
C ALA A 31 -5.62 -10.51 4.39
N ALA A 32 -5.48 -10.75 5.69
CA ALA A 32 -6.39 -11.59 6.48
C ALA A 32 -7.67 -10.86 6.93
N LEU A 33 -7.76 -9.54 6.74
CA LEU A 33 -8.95 -8.76 7.04
C LEU A 33 -10.03 -8.96 5.97
N GLU A 34 -11.27 -8.62 6.30
CA GLU A 34 -12.39 -8.73 5.37
C GLU A 34 -12.40 -7.60 4.33
N GLY A 35 -12.47 -7.97 3.05
CA GLY A 35 -12.57 -7.03 1.94
C GLY A 35 -11.25 -6.36 1.52
N PRO A 36 -11.32 -5.32 0.67
CA PRO A 36 -10.15 -4.58 0.20
C PRO A 36 -9.61 -3.64 1.28
N GLN A 37 -8.41 -3.92 1.80
CA GLN A 37 -7.89 -3.27 3.02
C GLN A 37 -6.54 -2.63 2.78
N ILE A 38 -6.29 -1.52 3.48
CA ILE A 38 -5.10 -0.68 3.34
C ILE A 38 -4.18 -0.83 4.55
N VAL A 39 -2.88 -0.84 4.27
CA VAL A 39 -1.84 -0.41 5.20
C VAL A 39 -1.10 0.81 4.67
N GLN A 40 -0.87 1.79 5.55
CA GLN A 40 0.02 2.91 5.30
C GLN A 40 1.37 2.68 5.96
N LEU A 41 2.44 2.79 5.18
CA LEU A 41 3.82 2.65 5.62
C LEU A 41 4.49 4.02 5.64
N TRP A 42 4.84 4.50 6.83
CA TRP A 42 5.50 5.79 7.04
C TRP A 42 6.97 5.61 7.40
N VAL A 43 7.87 6.29 6.68
CA VAL A 43 9.31 6.25 6.98
C VAL A 43 9.58 6.92 8.32
N ASP A 44 10.14 6.16 9.26
CA ASP A 44 10.44 6.58 10.63
C ASP A 44 9.26 7.25 11.37
N GLY A 45 8.01 6.93 10.98
CA GLY A 45 6.80 7.56 11.53
C GLY A 45 6.64 9.05 11.19
N ASP A 46 7.48 9.57 10.31
CA ASP A 46 7.55 11.00 9.99
C ASP A 46 6.64 11.33 8.81
N LYS A 47 5.60 12.12 9.06
CA LYS A 47 4.63 12.53 8.03
C LYS A 47 5.19 13.51 7.00
N THR A 48 6.39 14.03 7.22
CA THR A 48 7.10 14.87 6.25
C THR A 48 7.98 14.06 5.29
N LYS A 49 8.14 12.76 5.54
CA LYS A 49 8.85 11.82 4.68
C LYS A 49 7.89 11.10 3.73
N PRO A 50 8.43 10.44 2.69
CA PRO A 50 7.62 9.61 1.81
C PRO A 50 6.80 8.57 2.57
N ASN A 51 5.58 8.33 2.10
CA ASN A 51 4.73 7.23 2.52
C ASN A 51 4.41 6.33 1.34
N LEU A 52 4.17 5.06 1.67
CA LEU A 52 3.61 4.10 0.73
C LEU A 52 2.35 3.52 1.34
N MET A 53 1.22 3.76 0.68
CA MET A 53 -0.04 3.09 0.91
C MET A 53 -0.11 1.82 0.07
N VAL A 54 -0.47 0.72 0.69
CA VAL A 54 -0.59 -0.60 0.07
C VAL A 54 -2.00 -1.12 0.33
N GLY A 55 -2.79 -1.30 -0.72
CA GLY A 55 -4.08 -1.95 -0.64
C GLY A 55 -3.96 -3.42 -1.04
N LEU A 56 -4.64 -4.31 -0.32
CA LEU A 56 -4.64 -5.76 -0.58
C LEU A 56 -6.07 -6.30 -0.63
N HIS A 57 -6.38 -7.09 -1.67
CA HIS A 57 -7.66 -7.78 -1.82
C HIS A 57 -7.48 -9.10 -2.59
N GLY A 58 -7.32 -10.21 -1.88
CA GLY A 58 -7.19 -11.52 -2.54
C GLY A 58 -5.91 -11.62 -3.38
N ASP A 59 -6.06 -11.77 -4.70
CA ASP A 59 -4.95 -11.93 -5.66
C ASP A 59 -4.46 -10.61 -6.27
N ARG A 60 -5.02 -9.48 -5.84
CA ARG A 60 -4.71 -8.14 -6.36
C ARG A 60 -4.53 -7.13 -5.23
N GLY A 61 -4.01 -5.97 -5.59
CA GLY A 61 -3.85 -4.84 -4.68
C GLY A 61 -3.52 -3.54 -5.41
N ILE A 62 -3.41 -2.45 -4.66
CA ILE A 62 -3.04 -1.14 -5.18
C ILE A 62 -1.81 -0.60 -4.46
N LEU A 63 -1.14 0.35 -5.08
CA LEU A 63 -0.08 1.14 -4.46
C LEU A 63 -0.38 2.63 -4.64
N ARG A 64 -0.14 3.38 -3.58
CA ARG A 64 -0.06 4.84 -3.67
C ARG A 64 1.18 5.33 -2.95
N TYR A 65 2.06 5.99 -3.66
CA TYR A 65 3.25 6.63 -3.11
C TYR A 65 3.01 8.12 -3.04
N ALA A 66 3.37 8.75 -1.92
CA ALA A 66 3.37 10.19 -1.82
C ALA A 66 4.55 10.70 -1.00
N ASP A 67 5.13 11.80 -1.41
CA ASP A 67 6.11 12.57 -0.65
C ASP A 67 5.66 14.03 -0.49
N ALA A 68 6.59 14.93 -0.15
CA ALA A 68 6.28 16.32 0.12
C ALA A 68 5.77 17.09 -1.12
N ASP A 69 6.16 16.64 -2.31
CA ASP A 69 5.94 17.39 -3.56
C ASP A 69 4.97 16.67 -4.50
N GLN A 70 4.88 15.33 -4.44
CA GLN A 70 4.20 14.53 -5.45
C GLN A 70 3.43 13.35 -4.86
N ALA A 71 2.37 12.95 -5.55
CA ALA A 71 1.61 11.74 -5.29
C ALA A 71 1.43 10.94 -6.58
N PHE A 72 1.49 9.62 -6.45
CA PHE A 72 1.36 8.68 -7.55
C PHE A 72 0.55 7.47 -7.13
N CYS A 73 -0.26 6.96 -8.04
CA CYS A 73 -0.94 5.69 -7.91
C CYS A 73 -0.33 4.66 -8.88
N SER A 74 -0.38 3.37 -8.54
CA SER A 74 -0.10 2.31 -9.50
C SER A 74 -1.01 2.42 -10.71
N SER A 75 -0.54 1.95 -11.86
CA SER A 75 -1.30 1.99 -13.12
C SER A 75 -0.96 0.80 -14.02
N GLY A 76 -1.72 0.63 -15.10
CA GLY A 76 -1.50 -0.44 -16.08
C GLY A 76 -1.98 -1.82 -15.63
N GLY A 77 -2.83 -1.89 -14.61
CA GLY A 77 -3.54 -3.08 -14.20
C GLY A 77 -4.55 -3.57 -15.25
N GLU A 78 -4.70 -4.89 -15.36
CA GLU A 78 -5.65 -5.52 -16.31
C GLU A 78 -6.81 -6.25 -15.61
N PHE A 79 -7.06 -5.93 -14.33
CA PHE A 79 -8.18 -6.52 -13.59
C PHE A 79 -9.52 -5.96 -14.09
N SER A 80 -10.55 -6.80 -14.07
CA SER A 80 -11.92 -6.33 -14.36
C SER A 80 -12.42 -5.46 -13.23
N LEU A 81 -13.04 -4.33 -13.58
CA LEU A 81 -13.64 -3.42 -12.62
C LEU A 81 -14.70 -4.12 -11.75
N PRO A 82 -14.86 -3.68 -10.49
CA PRO A 82 -15.98 -4.08 -9.65
C PRO A 82 -17.33 -3.75 -10.30
N GLU A 83 -18.41 -4.41 -9.88
CA GLU A 83 -19.77 -4.24 -10.42
C GLU A 83 -20.24 -2.76 -10.40
N TRP A 84 -19.73 -1.98 -9.44
CA TRP A 84 -20.06 -0.57 -9.24
C TRP A 84 -19.13 0.40 -9.98
N GLY A 85 -18.11 -0.11 -10.69
CA GLY A 85 -17.26 0.67 -11.59
C GLY A 85 -16.13 1.45 -10.95
N GLU A 86 -15.86 1.27 -9.65
CA GLU A 86 -14.84 2.03 -8.90
C GLU A 86 -13.93 1.07 -8.14
N VAL A 87 -12.62 1.33 -8.14
CA VAL A 87 -11.65 0.59 -7.33
C VAL A 87 -11.57 1.22 -5.95
N ILE A 88 -12.15 0.56 -4.94
CA ILE A 88 -12.27 1.09 -3.59
C ILE A 88 -11.51 0.21 -2.59
N TYR A 89 -10.68 0.83 -1.75
CA TYR A 89 -10.03 0.19 -0.61
C TYR A 89 -10.26 0.96 0.68
N TYR A 90 -10.21 0.26 1.81
CA TYR A 90 -10.56 0.81 3.11
C TYR A 90 -9.37 0.88 4.06
N LEU A 91 -9.27 1.98 4.80
CA LEU A 91 -8.41 2.11 5.98
C LEU A 91 -9.27 2.44 7.19
N ALA A 92 -9.46 1.45 8.07
CA ALA A 92 -10.42 1.53 9.18
C ALA A 92 -11.83 1.89 8.67
N THR A 93 -12.36 3.06 9.00
CA THR A 93 -13.67 3.54 8.51
C THR A 93 -13.56 4.48 7.31
N GLY A 94 -12.34 4.75 6.85
CA GLY A 94 -12.07 5.60 5.69
C GLY A 94 -12.11 4.82 4.39
N GLU A 95 -12.71 5.42 3.37
CA GLU A 95 -12.80 4.92 2.01
C GLU A 95 -11.83 5.69 1.11
N PHE A 96 -11.16 4.97 0.21
CA PHE A 96 -10.25 5.53 -0.78
C PHE A 96 -10.59 4.96 -2.15
N GLU A 97 -10.86 5.87 -3.09
CA GLU A 97 -11.12 5.56 -4.50
C GLU A 97 -9.82 5.67 -5.29
N PHE A 98 -9.62 4.75 -6.23
CA PHE A 98 -8.44 4.67 -7.09
C PHE A 98 -8.85 4.57 -8.56
N PRO A 99 -7.94 4.92 -9.50
CA PRO A 99 -8.16 4.73 -10.92
C PRO A 99 -8.49 3.28 -11.31
N ASP A 100 -9.24 3.13 -12.40
CA ASP A 100 -9.71 1.85 -12.93
C ASP A 100 -8.61 0.82 -13.21
N ASP A 101 -7.41 1.30 -13.58
CA ASP A 101 -6.25 0.47 -13.90
C ASP A 101 -5.21 0.43 -12.77
N ALA A 102 -5.59 0.80 -11.55
CA ALA A 102 -4.67 0.86 -10.43
C ALA A 102 -4.33 -0.50 -9.82
N GLU A 103 -5.18 -1.52 -10.00
CA GLU A 103 -4.98 -2.84 -9.39
C GLU A 103 -3.87 -3.62 -10.09
N LEU A 104 -2.89 -4.08 -9.32
CA LEU A 104 -1.78 -4.92 -9.76
C LEU A 104 -1.88 -6.30 -9.09
N PRO A 105 -1.20 -7.34 -9.64
CA PRO A 105 -1.06 -8.61 -8.95
C PRO A 105 -0.49 -8.44 -7.54
N ASP A 106 -1.02 -9.18 -6.56
CA ASP A 106 -0.56 -9.12 -5.15
C ASP A 106 0.96 -9.33 -5.02
N GLU A 107 1.54 -10.20 -5.86
CA GLU A 107 2.99 -10.43 -5.87
C GLU A 107 3.80 -9.18 -6.22
N ASP A 108 3.31 -8.36 -7.16
CA ASP A 108 3.97 -7.11 -7.59
C ASP A 108 3.82 -6.04 -6.51
N VAL A 109 2.63 -5.96 -5.90
CA VAL A 109 2.31 -5.04 -4.79
C VAL A 109 3.23 -5.33 -3.59
N ARG A 110 3.35 -6.59 -3.19
CA ARG A 110 4.23 -7.03 -2.09
C ARG A 110 5.71 -6.80 -2.42
N SER A 111 6.11 -7.08 -3.65
CA SER A 111 7.49 -6.83 -4.12
C SER A 111 7.83 -5.35 -4.09
N ALA A 112 6.89 -4.47 -4.47
CA ALA A 112 7.07 -3.03 -4.40
C ALA A 112 7.16 -2.51 -2.95
N ALA A 113 6.31 -3.02 -2.04
CA ALA A 113 6.41 -2.70 -0.61
C ALA A 113 7.78 -3.11 -0.02
N PHE A 114 8.29 -4.28 -0.42
CA PHE A 114 9.64 -4.70 -0.05
C PHE A 114 10.73 -3.78 -0.61
N ALA A 115 10.62 -3.38 -1.88
CA ALA A 115 11.55 -2.45 -2.50
C ALA A 115 11.56 -1.08 -1.79
N PHE A 116 10.40 -0.58 -1.36
CA PHE A 116 10.28 0.65 -0.55
C PHE A 116 11.01 0.54 0.79
N LEU A 117 10.86 -0.59 1.49
CA LEU A 117 11.60 -0.86 2.73
C LEU A 117 13.11 -0.92 2.50
N VAL A 118 13.58 -1.56 1.44
CA VAL A 118 15.02 -1.71 1.18
C VAL A 118 15.66 -0.40 0.73
N SER A 119 14.92 0.42 -0.03
CA SER A 119 15.46 1.60 -0.72
C SER A 119 15.65 2.83 0.15
N GLY A 120 15.07 2.89 1.35
CA GLY A 120 15.02 4.15 2.10
C GLY A 120 13.67 4.85 2.07
N GLY A 121 12.64 4.24 1.50
CA GLY A 121 11.39 4.91 1.19
C GLY A 121 11.39 5.60 -0.18
N ALA A 122 12.27 5.21 -1.10
CA ALA A 122 12.19 5.67 -2.48
C ALA A 122 11.03 4.99 -3.20
N ARG A 123 10.36 5.70 -4.11
CA ARG A 123 9.27 5.16 -4.94
C ARG A 123 9.72 3.88 -5.66
N PRO A 124 9.03 2.74 -5.49
CA PRO A 124 9.40 1.48 -6.14
C PRO A 124 9.42 1.58 -7.67
N ALA A 125 10.48 1.10 -8.31
CA ALA A 125 10.62 1.14 -9.78
C ALA A 125 10.07 -0.10 -10.52
N GLY A 126 9.65 -1.13 -9.77
CA GLY A 126 9.20 -2.41 -10.33
C GLY A 126 7.75 -2.42 -10.82
N VAL A 127 7.05 -1.29 -10.74
CA VAL A 127 5.65 -1.14 -11.16
C VAL A 127 5.47 0.15 -11.96
N ALA A 128 4.43 0.21 -12.77
CA ALA A 128 4.03 1.45 -13.45
C ALA A 128 3.28 2.38 -12.48
N TRP A 129 3.45 3.68 -12.70
CA TRP A 129 2.86 4.74 -11.89
C TRP A 129 2.20 5.79 -12.79
N ALA A 130 1.09 6.35 -12.32
CA ALA A 130 0.49 7.57 -12.84
C ALA A 130 0.54 8.67 -11.77
N GLU A 131 0.69 9.93 -12.18
CA GLU A 131 0.53 11.09 -11.29
C GLU A 131 -0.93 11.19 -10.85
N GLU A 132 -1.14 11.55 -9.58
CA GLU A 132 -2.47 11.90 -9.02
C GLU A 132 -2.80 13.38 -9.21
#